data_AF-A0A962Z5S0-F1
#
_entry.id   AF-A0A962Z5S0-F1
#
_cell.length_a   1.000
_cell.length_b   1.000
_cell.length_c   1.000
_cell.angle_alpha   90.00
_cell.angle_beta   90.00
_cell.angle_gamma   90.00
#
_symmetry.space_group_name_H-M   'P 1'
#
loop_
_entity.id
_entity.type
_entity.pdbx_description
1 polymer ?
#
loop_
_entity_poly.entity_id
_entity_poly.type
_entity_poly.pdbx_seq_one_letter_code
_entity_poly.pdbx_strand_id
1 'polypeptide(L)'
;MTEQGLHLSDVANLSEEPGPAHPDRPKIYHIVHVDNLASIVADGYLWSDAIMSERQGTTVVGMNDIKARRLSLPVSCHEDLCVGDCVPFYFCPRSVMLYVIWCQNHPSLTYRGGQGPIVHLEAEYLP
;
A
#
# COMPACT_ATOMS: atom_id res chain seq x y z
N MET A 1 19.02 -20.66 35.32
CA MET A 1 18.27 -20.60 34.06
C MET A 1 18.70 -19.32 33.41
N THR A 2 19.69 -19.42 32.52
CA THR A 2 20.53 -18.29 32.08
C THR A 2 19.87 -17.65 30.88
N GLU A 3 19.53 -16.35 30.97
CA GLU A 3 19.15 -15.52 29.83
C GLU A 3 20.36 -15.41 28.89
N GLN A 4 20.29 -16.08 27.74
CA GLN A 4 21.13 -15.77 26.59
C GLN A 4 20.38 -14.75 25.75
N GLY A 5 20.58 -13.47 26.07
CA GLY A 5 20.19 -12.38 25.19
C GLY A 5 21.04 -12.42 23.93
N LEU A 6 20.40 -12.35 22.76
CA LEU A 6 21.07 -12.25 21.46
C LEU A 6 21.90 -10.95 21.46
N HIS A 7 23.22 -11.08 21.34
CA HIS A 7 24.14 -9.94 21.40
C HIS A 7 24.10 -9.21 20.05
N LEU A 8 24.22 -7.88 20.04
CA LEU A 8 24.12 -7.06 18.80
C LEU A 8 25.12 -7.48 17.71
N SER A 9 26.21 -8.16 18.08
CA SER A 9 27.19 -8.73 17.14
C SER A 9 26.69 -9.95 16.37
N ASP A 10 25.63 -10.63 16.85
CA ASP A 10 25.06 -11.83 16.20
C ASP A 10 24.27 -11.46 14.94
N VAL A 11 23.80 -10.20 14.86
CA VAL A 11 23.13 -9.64 13.67
C VAL A 11 24.12 -9.29 12.56
N ALA A 12 25.38 -8.99 12.93
CA ALA A 12 26.42 -8.55 12.00
C ALA A 12 27.12 -9.69 11.24
N ASN A 13 26.79 -10.95 11.55
CA ASN A 13 27.46 -12.14 11.00
C ASN A 13 26.49 -13.13 10.34
N LEU A 14 25.31 -12.67 9.94
CA LEU A 14 24.53 -13.37 8.93
C LEU A 14 25.29 -13.20 7.61
N SER A 15 26.13 -14.17 7.28
CA SER A 15 26.50 -14.43 5.89
C SER A 15 25.25 -14.29 5.02
N GLU A 16 25.39 -13.66 3.86
CA GLU A 16 24.36 -13.53 2.84
C GLU A 16 23.94 -14.94 2.36
N GLU A 17 23.20 -15.67 3.20
CA GLU A 17 22.36 -16.76 2.74
C GLU A 17 21.45 -16.14 1.68
N PRO A 18 21.44 -16.64 0.43
CA PRO A 18 20.58 -16.09 -0.59
C PRO A 18 19.16 -16.10 -0.03
N GLY A 19 18.62 -14.89 0.16
CA GLY A 19 17.27 -14.71 0.66
C GLY A 19 16.30 -15.57 -0.14
N PRO A 20 15.13 -15.94 0.42
CA PRO A 20 14.17 -16.78 -0.27
C PRO A 20 13.97 -16.27 -1.70
N ALA A 21 14.13 -17.17 -2.68
CA ALA A 21 14.03 -16.82 -4.08
C ALA A 21 12.71 -16.07 -4.32
N HIS A 22 12.80 -14.86 -4.85
CA HIS A 22 11.61 -14.09 -5.21
C HIS A 22 10.90 -14.81 -6.36
N PRO A 23 9.55 -14.90 -6.33
CA PRO A 23 8.82 -15.52 -7.42
C PRO A 23 9.05 -14.73 -8.71
N ASP A 24 9.19 -15.44 -9.84
CA ASP A 24 9.43 -14.84 -11.17
C ASP A 24 8.34 -13.82 -11.56
N ARG A 25 7.12 -14.01 -11.02
CA ARG A 25 5.95 -13.15 -11.25
C ARG A 25 5.28 -12.85 -9.91
N PRO A 26 5.80 -11.89 -9.13
CA PRO A 26 5.23 -11.58 -7.83
C PRO A 26 3.81 -11.02 -8.01
N LYS A 27 2.89 -11.46 -7.16
CA LYS A 27 1.54 -10.91 -7.12
C LYS A 27 1.56 -9.55 -6.42
N ILE A 28 0.86 -8.60 -7.01
CA ILE A 28 0.63 -7.27 -6.47
C ILE A 28 -0.85 -7.06 -6.21
N TYR A 29 -1.14 -6.37 -5.12
CA TYR A 29 -2.49 -6.19 -4.60
C TYR A 29 -2.79 -4.72 -4.41
N HIS A 30 -4.01 -4.31 -4.75
CA HIS A 30 -4.51 -2.97 -4.47
C HIS A 30 -5.92 -3.06 -3.89
N ILE A 31 -6.25 -2.22 -2.91
CA ILE A 31 -7.59 -2.16 -2.33
C ILE A 31 -8.29 -0.87 -2.73
N VAL A 32 -9.54 -0.97 -3.13
CA VAL A 32 -10.39 0.18 -3.50
C VAL A 32 -11.78 0.04 -2.90
N HIS A 33 -12.50 1.15 -2.76
CA HIS A 33 -13.94 1.08 -2.54
C HIS A 33 -14.64 0.63 -3.83
N VAL A 34 -15.72 -0.15 -3.71
CA VAL A 34 -16.49 -0.69 -4.85
C VAL A 34 -16.99 0.39 -5.82
N ASP A 35 -17.35 1.58 -5.32
CA ASP A 35 -17.81 2.70 -6.15
C ASP A 35 -16.75 3.18 -7.16
N ASN A 36 -15.47 2.90 -6.91
CA ASN A 36 -14.39 3.27 -7.82
C ASN A 36 -14.25 2.27 -8.99
N LEU A 37 -14.89 1.10 -8.95
CA LEU A 37 -14.73 0.08 -10.00
C LEU A 37 -15.22 0.57 -11.36
N ALA A 38 -16.34 1.31 -11.41
CA ALA A 38 -16.89 1.78 -12.67
C ALA A 38 -15.93 2.74 -13.39
N SER A 39 -15.31 3.68 -12.66
CA SER A 39 -14.34 4.60 -13.24
C SER A 39 -13.03 3.91 -13.62
N ILE A 40 -12.55 2.95 -12.82
CA ILE A 40 -11.35 2.16 -13.14
C ILE A 40 -11.54 1.38 -14.44
N VAL A 41 -12.71 0.76 -14.63
CA VAL A 41 -13.03 0.03 -15.87
C VAL A 41 -13.19 0.97 -17.05
N ALA A 42 -13.84 2.12 -16.87
CA ALA A 42 -14.04 3.10 -17.93
C ALA A 42 -12.73 3.75 -18.39
N ASP A 43 -11.85 4.10 -17.45
CA ASP A 43 -10.55 4.71 -17.73
C ASP A 43 -9.55 3.67 -18.25
N GLY A 44 -9.64 2.42 -17.79
CA GLY A 44 -8.75 1.32 -18.16
C GLY A 44 -7.46 1.23 -17.33
N TYR A 45 -7.35 2.03 -16.26
CA TYR A 45 -6.18 2.05 -15.37
C TYR A 45 -6.52 2.65 -14.00
N LEU A 46 -5.57 2.52 -13.06
CA LEU A 46 -5.64 3.11 -11.72
C LEU A 46 -4.99 4.49 -11.72
N TRP A 47 -5.55 5.41 -10.94
CA TRP A 47 -5.02 6.76 -10.77
C TRP A 47 -4.24 6.91 -9.46
N SER A 48 -3.19 7.73 -9.52
CA SER A 48 -2.34 8.05 -8.36
C SER A 48 -3.05 8.94 -7.34
N ASP A 49 -2.43 9.14 -6.19
CA ASP A 49 -2.97 10.01 -5.14
C ASP A 49 -3.12 11.46 -5.63
N ALA A 50 -2.20 11.93 -6.49
CA ALA A 50 -2.25 13.25 -7.12
C ALA A 50 -3.53 13.44 -7.94
N ILE A 51 -3.79 12.54 -8.89
CA ILE A 51 -4.98 12.64 -9.75
C ILE A 51 -6.28 12.37 -8.97
N MET A 52 -6.26 11.40 -8.05
CA MET A 52 -7.44 11.09 -7.23
C MET A 52 -7.84 12.23 -6.30
N SER A 53 -6.91 13.12 -5.91
CA SER A 53 -7.20 14.27 -5.06
C SER A 53 -8.09 15.32 -5.75
N GLU A 54 -8.07 15.33 -7.09
CA GLU A 54 -8.83 16.27 -7.92
C GLU A 54 -10.19 15.69 -8.37
N ARG A 55 -10.37 14.37 -8.21
CA ARG A 55 -11.58 13.66 -8.64
C ARG A 55 -12.68 13.73 -7.58
N GLN A 56 -13.92 13.82 -8.05
CA GLN A 56 -15.12 13.84 -7.19
C GLN A 56 -15.89 12.53 -7.31
N GLY A 57 -16.72 12.23 -6.31
CA GLY A 57 -17.63 11.08 -6.34
C GLY A 57 -16.97 9.73 -6.03
N THR A 58 -15.69 9.72 -5.64
CA THR A 58 -14.95 8.50 -5.29
C THR A 58 -14.76 8.40 -3.79
N THR A 59 -15.02 7.21 -3.23
CA THR A 59 -14.75 6.96 -1.81
C THR A 59 -13.27 6.63 -1.61
N VAL A 60 -12.59 7.41 -0.76
CA VAL A 60 -11.20 7.20 -0.36
C VAL A 60 -11.15 6.37 0.92
N VAL A 61 -10.44 5.24 0.86
CA VAL A 61 -10.33 4.26 1.95
C VAL A 61 -9.04 4.47 2.77
N GLY A 62 -8.05 5.15 2.20
CA GLY A 62 -6.79 5.51 2.85
C GLY A 62 -6.92 6.66 3.85
N MET A 63 -5.91 6.83 4.70
CA MET A 63 -5.83 7.97 5.63
C MET A 63 -5.35 9.24 4.91
N ASN A 64 -6.11 10.32 5.04
CA ASN A 64 -5.92 11.56 4.27
C ASN A 64 -4.55 12.23 4.50
N ASP A 65 -4.08 12.22 5.75
CA ASP A 65 -2.78 12.71 6.18
C ASP A 65 -1.61 11.94 5.54
N ILE A 66 -1.71 10.62 5.43
CA ILE A 66 -0.71 9.82 4.69
C ILE A 66 -0.73 10.18 3.20
N LYS A 67 -1.92 10.30 2.60
CA LYS A 67 -2.05 10.66 1.18
C LYS A 67 -1.49 12.05 0.90
N ALA A 68 -1.81 13.04 1.73
CA ALA A 68 -1.29 14.39 1.63
C ALA A 68 0.24 14.41 1.73
N ARG A 69 0.83 13.64 2.67
CA ARG A 69 2.29 13.52 2.78
C ARG A 69 2.93 12.95 1.52
N ARG A 70 2.28 11.99 0.85
CA ARG A 70 2.82 11.36 -0.36
C ARG A 70 2.96 12.35 -1.51
N LEU A 71 2.04 13.31 -1.63
CA LEU A 71 2.06 14.34 -2.69
C LEU A 71 3.32 15.22 -2.67
N SER A 72 4.05 15.27 -1.55
CA SER A 72 5.28 16.06 -1.41
C SER A 72 6.50 15.24 -0.99
N LEU A 73 6.38 13.90 -0.96
CA LEU A 73 7.48 13.02 -0.60
C LEU A 73 8.25 12.61 -1.85
N PRO A 74 9.48 13.11 -2.09
CA PRO A 74 10.24 12.78 -3.29
C PRO A 74 10.67 11.31 -3.33
N VAL A 75 10.71 10.75 -4.53
CA VAL A 75 11.28 9.44 -4.83
C VAL A 75 12.78 9.61 -5.07
N SER A 76 13.63 9.06 -4.20
CA SER A 76 15.07 9.34 -4.22
C SER A 76 15.80 8.92 -5.50
N CYS A 77 15.25 7.98 -6.27
CA CYS A 77 15.84 7.48 -7.51
C CYS A 77 15.28 8.13 -8.80
N HIS A 78 14.35 9.07 -8.70
CA HIS A 78 13.75 9.75 -9.85
C HIS A 78 13.55 11.24 -9.55
N GLU A 79 14.22 12.11 -10.31
CA GLU A 79 14.04 13.56 -10.20
C GLU A 79 12.60 13.96 -10.51
N ASP A 80 12.11 14.98 -9.79
CA ASP A 80 10.77 15.57 -9.93
C ASP A 80 9.57 14.61 -9.76
N LEU A 81 9.80 13.41 -9.21
CA LEU A 81 8.74 12.44 -8.91
C LEU A 81 8.47 12.38 -7.41
N CYS A 82 7.22 12.57 -7.00
CA CYS A 82 6.77 12.32 -5.63
C CYS A 82 6.06 10.96 -5.50
N VAL A 83 6.04 10.40 -4.30
CA VAL A 83 5.34 9.13 -4.00
C VAL A 83 3.86 9.21 -4.36
N GLY A 84 3.26 10.40 -4.24
CA GLY A 84 1.86 10.66 -4.57
C GLY A 84 1.54 10.62 -6.06
N ASP A 85 2.56 10.66 -6.92
CA ASP A 85 2.42 10.53 -8.37
C ASP A 85 2.31 9.06 -8.82
N CYS A 86 2.57 8.12 -7.90
CA CYS A 86 2.51 6.67 -8.14
C CYS A 86 1.23 6.04 -7.57
N VAL A 87 0.82 4.90 -8.13
CA VAL A 87 -0.24 4.05 -7.58
C VAL A 87 0.36 3.07 -6.55
N PRO A 88 -0.14 3.01 -5.30
CA PRO A 88 0.42 2.14 -4.28
C PRO A 88 -0.04 0.69 -4.43
N PHE A 89 0.89 -0.27 -4.44
CA PHE A 89 0.58 -1.70 -4.41
C PHE A 89 1.17 -2.40 -3.17
N TYR A 90 0.52 -3.49 -2.75
CA TYR A 90 1.00 -4.39 -1.70
C TYR A 90 1.55 -5.67 -2.32
N PHE A 91 2.63 -6.20 -1.76
CA PHE A 91 3.15 -7.54 -2.10
C PHE A 91 2.54 -8.65 -1.23
N CYS A 92 1.59 -8.31 -0.35
CA CYS A 92 0.84 -9.28 0.45
C CYS A 92 -0.66 -9.22 0.10
N PRO A 93 -1.37 -10.35 0.12
CA PRO A 93 -2.79 -10.39 -0.26
C PRO A 93 -3.73 -9.57 0.63
N ARG A 94 -3.30 -9.22 1.85
CA ARG A 94 -4.11 -8.51 2.85
C ARG A 94 -3.43 -7.21 3.28
N SER A 95 -3.98 -6.09 2.84
CA SER A 95 -3.53 -4.76 3.24
C SER A 95 -3.70 -4.52 4.74
N VAL A 96 -2.69 -3.91 5.37
CA VAL A 96 -2.77 -3.41 6.76
C VAL A 96 -3.93 -2.42 6.96
N MET A 97 -4.35 -1.71 5.91
CA MET A 97 -5.50 -0.80 5.98
C MET A 97 -6.80 -1.53 6.34
N LEU A 98 -6.95 -2.80 5.97
CA LEU A 98 -8.13 -3.59 6.34
C LEU A 98 -8.20 -3.79 7.86
N TYR A 99 -7.06 -4.04 8.51
CA TYR A 99 -6.99 -4.12 9.96
C TYR A 99 -7.35 -2.77 10.62
N VAL A 100 -6.81 -1.66 10.10
CA VAL A 100 -7.14 -0.31 10.58
C VAL A 100 -8.65 -0.03 10.46
N ILE A 101 -9.27 -0.39 9.33
CA ILE A 101 -10.72 -0.26 9.09
C ILE A 101 -11.54 -1.15 10.02
N TRP A 102 -11.03 -2.32 10.40
CA TRP A 102 -11.70 -3.20 11.36
C TRP A 102 -11.65 -2.64 12.78
N CYS A 103 -10.50 -2.12 13.22
CA CYS A 103 -10.35 -1.53 14.55
C CYS A 103 -11.16 -0.25 14.74
N GLN A 104 -11.31 0.56 13.68
CA GLN A 104 -12.05 1.85 13.69
C GLN A 104 -11.62 2.87 14.77
N ASN A 105 -10.43 2.71 15.34
CA ASN A 105 -9.95 3.51 16.47
C ASN A 105 -8.80 4.47 16.12
N HIS A 106 -8.32 4.45 14.87
CA HIS A 106 -7.27 5.36 14.44
C HIS A 106 -7.84 6.77 14.20
N PRO A 107 -7.28 7.84 14.80
CA PRO A 107 -7.86 9.18 14.75
C PRO A 107 -7.95 9.75 13.34
N SER A 108 -6.98 9.45 12.48
CA SER A 108 -6.96 9.93 11.08
C SER A 108 -7.76 9.07 10.10
N LEU A 109 -8.35 7.96 10.55
CA LEU A 109 -9.24 7.19 9.68
C LEU A 109 -10.54 7.97 9.57
N THR A 110 -10.97 8.34 8.35
CA THR A 110 -12.25 9.03 8.11
C THR A 110 -13.33 8.09 7.58
N TYR A 111 -12.94 7.08 6.80
CA TYR A 111 -13.84 6.06 6.28
C TYR A 111 -14.40 5.16 7.41
N ARG A 112 -15.70 4.89 7.38
CA ARG A 112 -16.43 4.08 8.39
C ARG A 112 -17.30 2.97 7.80
N GLY A 113 -17.28 2.76 6.48
CA GLY A 113 -18.13 1.76 5.79
C GLY A 113 -17.75 0.29 5.99
N GLY A 114 -16.75 0.00 6.83
CA GLY A 114 -16.27 -1.37 7.08
C GLY A 114 -15.57 -2.01 5.87
N GLN A 115 -15.28 -3.30 5.96
CA GLN A 115 -14.56 -4.03 4.90
C GLN A 115 -15.44 -4.56 3.76
N GLY A 116 -16.76 -4.68 3.97
CA GLY A 116 -17.68 -5.27 2.97
C GLY A 116 -17.63 -4.61 1.59
N PRO A 117 -17.60 -3.27 1.50
CA PRO A 117 -17.48 -2.54 0.23
C PRO A 117 -16.07 -2.48 -0.36
N ILE A 118 -15.07 -3.14 0.24
CA ILE A 118 -13.68 -3.06 -0.19
C ILE A 118 -13.36 -4.18 -1.16
N VAL A 119 -12.88 -3.81 -2.35
CA VAL A 119 -12.50 -4.72 -3.42
C VAL A 119 -10.99 -4.89 -3.41
N HIS A 120 -10.53 -6.14 -3.52
CA HIS A 120 -9.13 -6.48 -3.69
C HIS A 120 -8.86 -6.73 -5.17
N LEU A 121 -8.06 -5.86 -5.77
CA LEU A 121 -7.50 -6.06 -7.10
C LEU A 121 -6.21 -6.87 -6.97
N GLU A 122 -6.09 -7.94 -7.74
CA GLU A 122 -4.89 -8.76 -7.86
C GLU A 122 -4.36 -8.63 -9.28
N ALA A 123 -3.05 -8.41 -9.42
CA ALA A 123 -2.35 -8.47 -10.69
C ALA A 123 -1.01 -9.19 -10.50
N GLU A 124 -0.43 -9.64 -11.61
CA GLU A 124 0.94 -10.14 -11.63
C GLU A 124 1.86 -9.01 -12.09
N TYR A 125 2.97 -8.80 -11.38
CA TYR A 125 4.00 -7.91 -11.85
C TYR A 125 4.72 -8.55 -13.04
N LEU A 126 4.71 -7.85 -14.17
CA LEU A 126 5.46 -8.22 -15.37
C LEU A 126 6.76 -7.38 -15.37
N PRO A 127 7.95 -8.01 -15.44
CA PRO A 127 9.22 -7.31 -15.50
C PRO A 127 9.45 -6.61 -16.85
#